data_AF-W7VTB0-F1
#
_entry.id   AF-W7VTB0-F1
#
_cell.length_a   1.000
_cell.length_b   1.000
_cell.length_c   1.000
_cell.angle_alpha   90.00
_cell.angle_beta   90.00
_cell.angle_gamma   90.00
#
_symmetry.space_group_name_H-M   'P 1'
#
loop_
_entity.id
_entity.type
_entity.pdbx_description
1 polymer ?
#
loop_
_entity_poly.entity_id
_entity_poly.type
_entity_poly.pdbx_seq_one_letter_code
_entity_poly.pdbx_strand_id
1 'polypeptide(L)'
;MILAPVLRERKGEHGELFEDMQARGYVRFRIDGAVHEITDLPKLKKNEKHDIDVVIDRLKVRPEMGQRLAESFEAALRFADGRAIAWEMDSGQEHLFSAKFACPICSYSLAELEPRLFSFNSPAGACPSCDGLGEVTVFDPERVVAFPSLSLASGAIKGWDRRNAYTHSMLESVARHYGFDTDTPFEQLAPEHRQVLLHGSGETEIAFVYASEAASGKKRSVKRSHPFEGIILASSDATARPTRSRCARTWRATRPPSPAPTATARGCGARRAT
;
A
#
# COMPACT_ATOMS: atom_id res chain seq x y z
N MET A 1 -34.84 9.94 -19.32
CA MET A 1 -33.70 10.27 -20.19
C MET A 1 -32.66 9.17 -20.06
N ILE A 2 -32.07 8.75 -21.18
CA ILE A 2 -30.93 7.83 -21.20
C ILE A 2 -29.66 8.67 -21.36
N LEU A 3 -28.72 8.47 -20.45
CA LEU A 3 -27.50 9.24 -20.32
C LEU A 3 -26.27 8.33 -20.38
N ALA A 4 -25.20 8.81 -21.00
CA ALA A 4 -23.90 8.17 -21.00
C ALA A 4 -22.94 8.93 -20.07
N PRO A 5 -22.51 8.35 -18.93
CA PRO A 5 -21.58 9.00 -18.01
C PRO A 5 -20.15 8.95 -18.53
N VAL A 6 -19.83 9.87 -19.43
CA VAL A 6 -18.51 9.95 -20.07
C VAL A 6 -17.42 10.36 -19.08
N LEU A 7 -17.75 11.19 -18.10
CA LEU A 7 -16.77 11.74 -17.17
C LEU A 7 -17.36 11.94 -15.77
N ARG A 8 -16.63 11.45 -14.76
CA ARG A 8 -17.01 11.51 -13.34
C ARG A 8 -15.86 11.98 -12.46
N GLU A 9 -16.12 12.94 -11.59
CA GLU A 9 -15.19 13.49 -10.60
C GLU A 9 -13.81 13.91 -11.16
N ARG A 10 -13.73 14.32 -12.43
CA ARG A 10 -12.47 14.76 -13.05
C ARG A 10 -12.36 16.28 -13.02
N LYS A 11 -11.13 16.76 -12.85
CA LYS A 11 -10.82 18.19 -12.92
C LYS A 11 -10.49 18.60 -14.34
N GLY A 12 -11.03 19.72 -14.81
CA GLY A 12 -10.72 20.26 -16.13
C GLY A 12 -11.89 21.00 -16.76
N GLU A 13 -11.58 21.71 -17.86
CA GLU A 13 -12.59 22.45 -18.63
C GLU A 13 -13.24 21.58 -19.73
N HIS A 14 -12.60 20.45 -20.08
CA HIS A 14 -13.12 19.41 -20.97
C HIS A 14 -13.64 19.89 -22.34
N GLY A 15 -13.11 20.99 -22.89
CA GLY A 15 -13.50 21.53 -24.20
C GLY A 15 -13.44 20.53 -25.35
N GLU A 16 -12.34 19.77 -25.45
CA GLU A 16 -12.14 18.74 -26.49
C GLU A 16 -13.23 17.65 -26.46
N LEU A 17 -13.74 17.31 -25.27
CA LEU A 17 -14.81 16.33 -25.12
C LEU A 17 -16.11 16.86 -25.75
N PHE A 18 -16.45 18.12 -25.52
CA PHE A 18 -17.66 18.73 -26.09
C PHE A 18 -17.57 18.84 -27.61
N GLU A 19 -16.40 19.19 -28.16
CA GLU A 19 -16.15 19.25 -29.61
C GLU A 19 -16.29 17.87 -30.27
N ASP A 20 -15.71 16.81 -29.69
CA ASP A 20 -15.86 15.44 -30.21
C ASP A 20 -17.32 14.98 -30.17
N MET A 21 -18.05 15.30 -29.08
CA MET A 21 -19.47 14.96 -28.98
C MET A 21 -20.33 15.76 -29.97
N GLN A 22 -19.98 17.01 -30.27
CA GLN A 22 -20.63 17.82 -31.30
C GLN A 22 -20.46 17.22 -32.69
N ALA A 23 -19.22 16.81 -33.02
CA ALA A 23 -18.91 16.19 -34.31
C ALA A 23 -19.72 14.91 -34.55
N ARG A 24 -20.11 14.21 -33.47
CA ARG A 24 -20.96 13.02 -33.49
C ARG A 24 -22.46 13.32 -33.45
N GLY A 25 -22.86 14.60 -33.36
CA GLY A 25 -24.25 15.04 -33.41
C GLY A 25 -24.96 15.15 -32.06
N TYR A 26 -24.24 15.03 -30.93
CA TYR A 26 -24.84 15.21 -29.61
C TYR A 26 -24.91 16.69 -29.22
N VAL A 27 -26.12 17.15 -28.90
CA VAL A 27 -26.42 18.56 -28.63
C VAL A 27 -26.73 18.87 -27.17
N ARG A 28 -26.94 17.85 -26.33
CA ARG A 28 -27.35 18.02 -24.93
C ARG A 28 -26.45 17.25 -23.98
N PHE A 29 -26.09 17.92 -22.90
CA PHE A 29 -25.24 17.41 -21.84
C PHE A 29 -25.88 17.69 -20.49
N ARG A 30 -25.63 16.83 -19.51
CA ARG A 30 -25.92 17.11 -18.11
C ARG A 30 -24.60 17.30 -17.40
N ILE A 31 -24.37 18.49 -16.87
CA ILE A 31 -23.15 18.91 -16.21
C ILE A 31 -23.51 19.22 -14.76
N ASP A 32 -22.85 18.55 -13.82
CA ASP A 32 -23.06 18.74 -12.38
C ASP A 32 -24.55 18.70 -11.96
N GLY A 33 -25.32 17.85 -12.64
CA GLY A 33 -26.77 17.64 -12.41
C GLY A 33 -27.70 18.54 -13.23
N ALA A 34 -27.20 19.60 -13.87
CA ALA A 34 -28.01 20.50 -14.71
C ALA A 34 -27.90 20.16 -16.20
N VAL A 35 -29.02 20.19 -16.93
CA VAL A 35 -29.03 19.91 -18.38
C VAL A 35 -28.77 21.19 -19.16
N HIS A 36 -27.75 21.16 -20.02
CA HIS A 36 -27.32 22.25 -20.87
C HIS A 36 -27.33 21.81 -22.34
N GLU A 37 -27.61 22.76 -23.24
CA GLU A 37 -27.40 22.59 -24.67
C GLU A 37 -25.99 23.00 -25.04
N ILE A 38 -25.46 22.45 -26.13
CA ILE A 38 -24.08 22.71 -26.55
C ILE A 38 -23.81 24.19 -26.87
N THR A 39 -24.85 24.92 -27.27
CA THR A 39 -24.80 26.36 -27.55
C THR A 39 -24.76 27.21 -26.27
N ASP A 40 -25.17 26.66 -25.13
CA ASP A 40 -25.26 27.34 -23.83
C ASP A 40 -24.58 26.51 -22.72
N LEU A 41 -23.31 26.17 -22.97
CA LEU A 41 -22.50 25.43 -22.01
C LEU A 41 -21.94 26.37 -20.93
N PRO A 42 -22.04 25.99 -19.65
CA PRO A 42 -21.39 26.73 -18.57
C PRO A 42 -19.87 26.62 -18.71
N LYS A 43 -19.16 27.71 -18.39
CA LYS A 43 -17.68 27.68 -18.31
C LYS A 43 -17.26 26.84 -17.09
N LEU A 44 -16.78 25.63 -17.36
CA LEU A 44 -16.21 24.74 -16.35
C LEU A 44 -14.88 25.30 -15.83
N LYS A 45 -14.58 25.09 -14.55
CA LYS A 45 -13.36 25.59 -13.92
C LYS A 45 -12.31 24.49 -13.87
N LYS A 46 -11.11 24.77 -14.38
CA LYS A 46 -10.01 23.80 -14.43
C LYS A 46 -9.64 23.13 -13.10
N ASN A 47 -9.86 23.80 -11.97
CA ASN A 47 -9.46 23.32 -10.64
C ASN A 47 -10.57 22.55 -9.89
N GLU A 48 -11.81 22.61 -10.37
CA GLU A 48 -12.96 21.96 -9.75
C GLU A 48 -13.23 20.61 -10.42
N LYS A 49 -13.80 19.68 -9.66
CA LYS A 49 -14.22 18.40 -10.20
C LYS A 49 -15.59 18.58 -10.84
N HIS A 50 -15.77 18.03 -12.03
CA HIS A 50 -17.02 18.08 -12.76
C HIS A 50 -17.50 16.68 -13.13
N ASP A 51 -18.81 16.56 -13.25
CA ASP A 51 -19.54 15.39 -13.70
C ASP A 51 -20.24 15.70 -15.02
N ILE A 52 -19.90 14.97 -16.08
CA ILE A 52 -20.44 15.23 -17.42
C ILE A 52 -21.09 13.96 -17.95
N ASP A 53 -22.39 14.08 -18.23
CA ASP A 53 -23.21 13.05 -18.86
C ASP A 53 -23.67 13.52 -20.24
N VAL A 54 -23.54 12.68 -21.26
CA VAL A 54 -24.10 12.96 -22.59
C VAL A 54 -25.55 12.47 -22.63
N VAL A 55 -26.47 13.30 -23.11
CA VAL A 55 -27.86 12.89 -23.30
C VAL A 55 -27.97 12.12 -24.61
N ILE A 56 -28.26 10.83 -24.52
CA ILE A 56 -28.38 9.94 -25.69
C ILE A 56 -29.80 9.95 -26.24
N ASP A 57 -30.81 9.71 -25.39
CA ASP A 57 -32.19 9.74 -25.81
C ASP A 57 -33.13 10.26 -24.71
N ARG A 58 -34.24 10.88 -25.15
CA ARG A 58 -35.35 11.29 -24.31
C ARG A 58 -36.62 10.61 -24.82
N LEU A 59 -37.10 9.66 -24.03
CA LEU A 59 -38.27 8.86 -24.34
C LEU A 59 -39.20 8.76 -23.14
N LYS A 60 -40.50 8.56 -23.41
CA LYS A 60 -41.52 8.24 -22.40
C LYS A 60 -41.77 6.75 -22.45
N VAL A 61 -41.63 6.05 -21.32
CA VAL A 61 -41.73 4.59 -21.29
C VAL A 61 -43.12 4.12 -21.73
N ARG A 62 -43.18 3.29 -22.77
CA ARG A 62 -44.39 2.62 -23.27
C ARG A 62 -44.04 1.21 -23.76
N PRO A 63 -44.98 0.25 -23.76
CA PRO A 63 -44.71 -1.15 -24.12
C PRO A 63 -44.10 -1.33 -25.52
N GLU A 64 -44.52 -0.51 -26.48
CA GLU A 64 -44.07 -0.56 -27.88
C GLU A 64 -42.65 -0.02 -28.11
N MET A 65 -42.03 0.61 -27.10
CA MET A 65 -40.74 1.30 -27.24
C MET A 65 -39.52 0.43 -26.92
N GLY A 66 -39.71 -0.87 -26.70
CA GLY A 66 -38.63 -1.79 -26.30
C GLY A 66 -37.40 -1.75 -27.22
N GLN A 67 -37.60 -1.74 -28.55
CA GLN A 67 -36.50 -1.71 -29.51
C GLN A 67 -35.69 -0.40 -29.42
N ARG A 68 -36.38 0.76 -29.42
CA ARG A 68 -35.71 2.07 -29.29
C ARG A 68 -34.97 2.22 -27.96
N LEU A 69 -35.55 1.68 -26.89
CA LEU A 69 -34.90 1.67 -25.57
C LEU A 69 -33.60 0.87 -25.61
N ALA A 70 -33.63 -0.33 -26.21
CA ALA A 70 -32.45 -1.18 -26.36
C ALA A 70 -31.35 -0.49 -27.18
N GLU A 71 -31.70 0.10 -28.33
CA GLU A 71 -30.76 0.85 -29.18
C GLU A 71 -30.14 2.04 -28.44
N SER A 72 -30.95 2.76 -27.63
CA SER A 72 -30.48 3.88 -26.81
C SER A 72 -29.51 3.45 -25.71
N PHE A 73 -29.80 2.32 -25.05
CA PHE A 73 -28.92 1.75 -24.03
C PHE A 73 -27.62 1.23 -24.66
N GLU A 74 -27.68 0.56 -25.81
CA GLU A 74 -26.48 0.09 -26.50
C GLU A 74 -25.57 1.26 -26.89
N ALA A 75 -26.15 2.35 -27.41
CA ALA A 75 -25.41 3.58 -27.69
C ALA A 75 -24.77 4.12 -26.40
N ALA A 76 -25.54 4.31 -25.32
CA ALA A 76 -25.02 4.84 -24.06
C ALA A 76 -23.86 4.00 -23.48
N LEU A 77 -24.02 2.68 -23.46
CA LEU A 77 -22.99 1.73 -23.01
C LEU A 77 -21.74 1.83 -23.88
N ARG A 78 -21.88 1.98 -25.21
CA ARG A 78 -20.73 2.12 -26.11
C ARG A 78 -19.93 3.40 -25.85
N PHE A 79 -20.61 4.50 -25.50
CA PHE A 79 -19.96 5.80 -25.25
C PHE A 79 -19.29 5.91 -23.88
N ALA A 80 -19.87 5.30 -22.84
CA ALA A 80 -19.38 5.44 -21.47
C ALA A 80 -18.66 4.18 -20.93
N ASP A 81 -18.04 3.42 -21.84
CA ASP A 81 -17.24 2.22 -21.56
C ASP A 81 -18.00 1.13 -20.77
N GLY A 82 -19.22 0.84 -21.22
CA GLY A 82 -20.11 -0.14 -20.62
C GLY A 82 -20.91 0.41 -19.44
N ARG A 83 -21.11 1.72 -19.31
CA ARG A 83 -21.95 2.34 -18.28
C ARG A 83 -23.09 3.13 -18.91
N ALA A 84 -24.24 3.17 -18.24
CA ALA A 84 -25.39 3.94 -18.68
C ALA A 84 -26.20 4.40 -17.46
N ILE A 85 -26.93 5.50 -17.60
CA ILE A 85 -27.80 6.02 -16.54
C ILE A 85 -29.18 6.28 -17.14
N ALA A 86 -30.21 5.72 -16.53
CA ALA A 86 -31.58 6.12 -16.80
C ALA A 86 -32.02 7.12 -15.72
N TRP A 87 -32.29 8.34 -16.13
CA TRP A 87 -32.78 9.39 -15.26
C TRP A 87 -34.26 9.65 -15.50
N GLU A 88 -35.09 9.47 -14.48
CA GLU A 88 -36.52 9.76 -14.51
C GLU A 88 -36.74 11.27 -14.37
N MET A 89 -37.36 11.88 -15.38
CA MET A 89 -37.61 13.33 -15.37
C MET A 89 -38.74 13.73 -14.40
N ASP A 90 -39.68 12.82 -14.14
CA ASP A 90 -40.86 13.12 -13.31
C ASP A 90 -40.53 13.00 -11.81
N SER A 91 -39.76 11.98 -11.43
CA SER A 91 -39.40 11.69 -10.03
C SER A 91 -38.00 12.21 -9.64
N GLY A 92 -37.15 12.51 -10.63
CA GLY A 92 -35.74 12.83 -10.41
C GLY A 92 -34.87 11.62 -10.06
N GLN A 93 -35.42 10.40 -10.05
CA GLN A 93 -34.69 9.19 -9.68
C GLN A 93 -33.65 8.79 -10.74
N GLU A 94 -32.46 8.40 -10.29
CA GLU A 94 -31.40 7.86 -11.13
C GLU A 94 -31.27 6.34 -10.98
N HIS A 95 -31.21 5.65 -12.12
CA HIS A 95 -30.95 4.23 -12.20
C HIS A 95 -29.64 4.00 -12.94
N LEU A 96 -28.68 3.43 -12.24
CA LEU A 96 -27.33 3.20 -12.73
C LEU A 96 -27.19 1.80 -13.32
N PHE A 97 -26.63 1.70 -14.52
CA PHE A 97 -26.41 0.44 -15.22
C PHE A 97 -24.94 0.29 -15.63
N SER A 98 -24.43 -0.94 -15.54
CA SER A 98 -23.10 -1.31 -16.03
C SER A 98 -23.17 -2.67 -16.74
N ALA A 99 -22.62 -2.73 -17.95
CA ALA A 99 -22.41 -3.97 -18.70
C ALA A 99 -21.10 -4.67 -18.29
N LYS A 100 -20.24 -4.01 -17.51
CA LYS A 100 -19.04 -4.59 -16.90
C LYS A 100 -19.26 -4.82 -15.40
N PHE A 101 -18.41 -5.62 -14.76
CA PHE A 101 -18.33 -5.70 -13.29
C PHE A 101 -17.68 -4.43 -12.69
N ALA A 102 -18.17 -3.26 -13.07
CA ALA A 102 -17.65 -1.98 -12.63
C ALA A 102 -18.65 -1.26 -11.73
N CYS A 103 -18.12 -0.53 -10.74
CA CYS A 103 -18.92 0.42 -9.99
C CYS A 103 -19.41 1.51 -10.95
N PRO A 104 -20.73 1.77 -11.03
CA PRO A 104 -21.26 2.79 -11.92
C PRO A 104 -20.90 4.22 -11.49
N ILE A 105 -20.38 4.41 -10.28
CA ILE A 105 -20.06 5.72 -9.68
C ILE A 105 -18.57 6.05 -9.83
N CYS A 106 -17.67 5.20 -9.32
CA CYS A 106 -16.24 5.54 -9.17
C CYS A 106 -15.31 4.93 -10.23
N SER A 107 -15.86 4.35 -11.31
CA SER A 107 -15.10 3.73 -12.42
C SER A 107 -14.19 2.56 -12.00
N TYR A 108 -14.31 2.06 -10.76
CA TYR A 108 -13.58 0.88 -10.33
C TYR A 108 -14.17 -0.36 -11.02
N SER A 109 -13.39 -0.99 -11.90
CA SER A 109 -13.74 -2.23 -12.58
C SER A 109 -13.13 -3.43 -11.86
N LEU A 110 -13.96 -4.39 -11.50
CA LEU A 110 -13.54 -5.73 -11.15
C LEU A 110 -13.28 -6.53 -12.44
N ALA A 111 -12.32 -7.44 -12.38
CA ALA A 111 -12.19 -8.50 -13.37
C ALA A 111 -13.42 -9.41 -13.32
N GLU A 112 -13.63 -10.19 -14.39
CA GLU A 112 -14.69 -11.20 -14.41
C GLU A 112 -14.58 -12.13 -13.21
N LEU A 113 -15.71 -12.38 -12.54
CA LEU A 113 -15.76 -13.14 -11.30
C LEU A 113 -15.50 -14.63 -11.57
N GLU A 114 -14.23 -14.98 -11.62
CA GLU A 114 -13.79 -16.35 -11.79
C GLU A 114 -13.46 -16.98 -10.42
N PRO A 115 -13.69 -18.30 -10.23
CA PRO A 115 -13.38 -18.99 -8.97
C PRO A 115 -11.93 -18.82 -8.50
N ARG A 116 -10.98 -18.61 -9.43
CA ARG A 116 -9.55 -18.42 -9.12
C ARG A 116 -9.25 -17.12 -8.37
N LEU A 117 -10.10 -16.10 -8.45
CA LEU A 117 -9.95 -14.86 -7.68
C LEU A 117 -10.18 -15.07 -6.18
N PHE A 118 -10.88 -16.14 -5.82
CA PHE A 118 -11.16 -16.52 -4.43
C PHE A 118 -10.17 -17.58 -3.91
N SER A 119 -9.26 -18.05 -4.75
CA SER A 119 -8.24 -19.02 -4.39
C SER A 119 -6.98 -18.31 -3.90
N PHE A 120 -6.67 -18.47 -2.62
CA PHE A 120 -5.40 -18.00 -2.04
C PHE A 120 -4.18 -18.74 -2.60
N ASN A 121 -4.38 -19.92 -3.20
CA ASN A 121 -3.32 -20.67 -3.89
C ASN A 121 -3.05 -20.14 -5.31
N SER A 122 -3.88 -19.23 -5.82
CA SER A 122 -3.74 -18.68 -7.16
C SER A 122 -3.19 -17.26 -7.07
N PRO A 123 -2.16 -16.88 -7.87
CA PRO A 123 -1.60 -15.52 -7.84
C PRO A 123 -2.65 -14.42 -8.07
N ALA A 124 -3.72 -14.73 -8.81
CA ALA A 124 -4.81 -13.80 -9.07
C ALA A 124 -5.71 -13.50 -7.85
N GLY A 125 -5.79 -14.41 -6.88
CA GLY A 125 -6.57 -14.26 -5.64
C GLY A 125 -5.71 -14.12 -4.37
N ALA A 126 -4.40 -14.36 -4.50
CA ALA A 126 -3.45 -14.26 -3.40
C ALA A 126 -3.20 -12.80 -3.01
N CYS A 127 -3.17 -12.54 -1.70
CA CYS A 127 -2.79 -11.23 -1.20
C CYS A 127 -1.30 -10.98 -1.49
N PRO A 128 -0.92 -9.87 -2.17
CA PRO A 128 0.46 -9.63 -2.59
C PRO A 128 1.45 -9.41 -1.43
N SER A 129 0.96 -9.15 -0.21
CA SER A 129 1.82 -8.96 0.95
C SER A 129 2.21 -10.26 1.66
N CYS A 130 1.46 -11.35 1.45
CA CYS A 130 1.72 -12.64 2.10
C CYS A 130 1.66 -13.83 1.14
N ASP A 131 1.56 -13.58 -0.17
CA ASP A 131 1.44 -14.59 -1.22
C ASP A 131 0.35 -15.64 -0.92
N GLY A 132 -0.74 -15.21 -0.27
CA GLY A 132 -1.86 -16.10 0.07
C GLY A 132 -1.67 -16.96 1.33
N LEU A 133 -0.57 -16.80 2.07
CA LEU A 133 -0.32 -17.54 3.32
C LEU A 133 -1.16 -17.01 4.50
N GLY A 134 -1.58 -15.75 4.45
CA GLY A 134 -2.34 -15.08 5.53
C GLY A 134 -1.49 -14.60 6.71
N GLU A 135 -0.25 -15.07 6.81
CA GLU A 135 0.73 -14.67 7.81
C GLU A 135 2.00 -14.12 7.17
N VAL A 136 2.68 -13.24 7.90
CA VAL A 136 4.04 -12.80 7.59
C VAL A 136 4.95 -13.14 8.74
N THR A 137 6.16 -13.51 8.37
CA THR A 137 7.18 -13.89 9.33
C THR A 137 7.89 -12.63 9.81
N VAL A 138 7.68 -12.26 11.07
CA VAL A 138 8.29 -11.07 11.68
C VAL A 138 9.14 -11.44 12.88
N PHE A 139 10.13 -10.60 13.17
CA PHE A 139 10.92 -10.73 14.38
C PHE A 139 10.16 -10.10 15.54
N ASP A 140 9.86 -10.92 16.54
CA ASP A 140 9.28 -10.48 17.80
C ASP A 140 10.39 -9.89 18.69
N PRO A 141 10.31 -8.61 19.09
CA PRO A 141 11.27 -7.97 19.98
C PRO A 141 11.52 -8.73 21.29
N GLU A 142 10.47 -9.33 21.88
CA GLU A 142 10.58 -10.09 23.12
C GLU A 142 11.36 -11.40 22.92
N ARG A 143 11.29 -11.98 21.71
CA ARG A 143 12.10 -13.14 21.34
C ARG A 143 13.52 -12.77 20.91
N VAL A 144 13.79 -11.51 20.57
CA VAL A 144 15.16 -11.04 20.29
C VAL A 144 15.92 -10.79 21.60
N VAL A 145 15.25 -10.20 22.59
CA VAL A 145 15.80 -9.96 23.93
C VAL A 145 15.54 -11.17 24.82
N ALA A 146 16.45 -12.13 24.82
CA ALA A 146 16.28 -13.40 25.54
C ALA A 146 16.19 -13.24 27.06
N PHE A 147 16.92 -12.26 27.62
CA PHE A 147 17.03 -12.04 29.07
C PHE A 147 17.03 -10.53 29.37
N PRO A 148 15.86 -9.90 29.58
CA PRO A 148 15.75 -8.45 29.77
C PRO A 148 16.37 -7.94 31.10
N SER A 149 16.51 -8.83 32.08
CA SER A 149 17.14 -8.56 33.38
C SER A 149 18.67 -8.50 33.33
N LEU A 150 19.29 -8.94 32.23
CA LEU A 150 20.72 -8.85 32.02
C LEU A 150 21.08 -7.55 31.29
N SER A 151 22.34 -7.13 31.41
CA SER A 151 22.86 -6.03 30.61
C SER A 151 23.12 -6.44 29.17
N LEU A 152 23.25 -5.46 28.29
CA LEU A 152 23.62 -5.70 26.90
C LEU A 152 24.98 -6.41 26.82
N ALA A 153 25.96 -5.94 27.58
CA ALA A 153 27.30 -6.53 27.62
C ALA A 153 27.34 -7.96 28.21
N SER A 154 26.42 -8.28 29.13
CA SER A 154 26.28 -9.60 29.76
C SER A 154 25.42 -10.59 28.96
N GLY A 155 24.87 -10.19 27.80
CA GLY A 155 24.18 -11.09 26.88
C GLY A 155 22.65 -11.08 26.98
N ALA A 156 22.04 -9.93 27.31
CA ALA A 156 20.59 -9.73 27.18
C ALA A 156 20.06 -10.11 25.79
N ILE A 157 20.87 -9.81 24.76
CA ILE A 157 20.66 -10.21 23.38
C ILE A 157 21.80 -11.16 23.01
N LYS A 158 21.47 -12.38 22.61
CA LYS A 158 22.46 -13.39 22.22
C LYS A 158 23.38 -12.83 21.12
N GLY A 159 24.66 -13.20 21.07
CA GLY A 159 25.59 -12.76 20.01
C GLY A 159 25.98 -11.27 20.01
N TRP A 160 25.33 -10.46 20.85
CA TRP A 160 25.61 -9.05 21.12
C TRP A 160 26.21 -8.89 22.53
N ASP A 161 27.10 -9.82 22.89
CA ASP A 161 27.79 -9.87 24.18
C ASP A 161 29.27 -9.44 24.05
N ARG A 162 29.97 -9.36 25.19
CA ARG A 162 31.43 -9.14 25.22
C ARG A 162 32.26 -10.21 24.48
N ARG A 163 31.69 -11.39 24.21
CA ARG A 163 32.43 -12.46 23.53
C ARG A 163 32.66 -12.14 22.05
N ASN A 164 31.80 -11.31 21.47
CA ASN A 164 31.95 -10.82 20.11
C ASN A 164 32.45 -9.36 20.12
N ALA A 165 33.77 -9.21 19.99
CA ALA A 165 34.43 -7.90 20.06
C ALA A 165 33.90 -6.88 19.04
N TYR A 166 33.41 -7.34 17.88
CA TYR A 166 32.88 -6.47 16.83
C TYR A 166 31.50 -5.89 17.19
N THR A 167 30.56 -6.73 17.65
CA THR A 167 29.22 -6.27 18.05
C THR A 167 29.29 -5.47 19.35
N HIS A 168 30.19 -5.83 20.26
CA HIS A 168 30.44 -5.07 21.47
C HIS A 168 30.95 -3.64 21.19
N SER A 169 31.95 -3.47 20.30
CA SER A 169 32.46 -2.13 19.96
C SER A 169 31.41 -1.27 19.26
N MET A 170 30.48 -1.91 18.53
CA MET A 170 29.35 -1.26 17.91
C MET A 170 28.36 -0.75 18.96
N LEU A 171 27.97 -1.58 19.92
CA LEU A 171 27.10 -1.19 21.04
C LEU A 171 27.72 -0.06 21.88
N GLU A 172 29.01 -0.14 22.19
CA GLU A 172 29.71 0.94 22.90
C GLU A 172 29.67 2.27 22.14
N SER A 173 29.73 2.22 20.81
CA SER A 173 29.66 3.43 19.97
C SER A 173 28.25 4.05 19.98
N VAL A 174 27.20 3.22 19.94
CA VAL A 174 25.80 3.67 20.08
C VAL A 174 25.54 4.21 21.48
N ALA A 175 26.00 3.49 22.51
CA ALA A 175 25.92 3.87 23.92
C ALA A 175 26.59 5.22 24.18
N ARG A 176 27.77 5.45 23.61
CA ARG A 176 28.48 6.74 23.71
C ARG A 176 27.74 7.89 23.02
N HIS A 177 27.06 7.62 21.91
CA HIS A 177 26.33 8.66 21.16
C HIS A 177 25.04 9.08 21.86
N TYR A 178 24.26 8.13 22.37
CA TYR A 178 22.99 8.39 23.06
C TYR A 178 23.13 8.58 24.58
N GLY A 179 24.33 8.34 25.14
CA GLY A 179 24.61 8.57 26.55
C GLY A 179 23.99 7.53 27.50
N PHE A 180 23.90 6.27 27.09
CA PHE A 180 23.48 5.17 27.99
C PHE A 180 24.64 4.21 28.28
N ASP A 181 24.51 3.43 29.35
CA ASP A 181 25.52 2.45 29.76
C ASP A 181 25.16 1.04 29.25
N THR A 182 26.17 0.33 28.71
CA THR A 182 26.02 -1.04 28.18
C THR A 182 25.95 -2.09 29.28
N ASP A 183 26.37 -1.76 30.51
CA ASP A 183 26.28 -2.62 31.69
C ASP A 183 24.95 -2.47 32.45
N THR A 184 24.08 -1.53 32.06
CA THR A 184 22.72 -1.41 32.61
C THR A 184 21.81 -2.53 32.09
N PRO A 185 20.95 -3.15 32.93
CA PRO A 185 19.94 -4.11 32.49
C PRO A 185 19.03 -3.55 31.40
N PHE A 186 18.69 -4.36 30.40
CA PHE A 186 17.92 -3.90 29.23
C PHE A 186 16.55 -3.31 29.60
N GLU A 187 15.87 -3.89 30.58
CA GLU A 187 14.56 -3.41 31.07
C GLU A 187 14.61 -2.03 31.73
N GLN A 188 15.76 -1.64 32.27
CA GLN A 188 15.98 -0.37 32.96
C GLN A 188 16.35 0.76 31.97
N LEU A 189 16.64 0.42 30.71
CA LEU A 189 16.91 1.41 29.68
C LEU A 189 15.65 2.17 29.31
N ALA A 190 15.80 3.48 29.05
CA ALA A 190 14.73 4.33 28.56
C ALA A 190 14.07 3.73 27.29
N PRO A 191 12.76 3.88 27.10
CA PRO A 191 12.05 3.36 25.92
C PRO A 191 12.68 3.80 24.59
N GLU A 192 13.17 5.04 24.51
CA GLU A 192 13.83 5.59 23.32
C GLU A 192 15.12 4.85 22.97
N HIS A 193 15.95 4.54 23.98
CA HIS A 193 17.19 3.79 23.77
C HIS A 193 16.90 2.34 23.34
N ARG A 194 15.87 1.71 23.92
CA ARG A 194 15.41 0.38 23.49
C ARG A 194 14.94 0.38 22.04
N GLN A 195 14.21 1.41 21.63
CA GLN A 195 13.75 1.57 20.25
C GLN A 195 14.91 1.71 19.28
N VAL A 196 15.90 2.57 19.59
CA VAL A 196 17.08 2.77 18.74
C VAL A 196 17.92 1.50 18.65
N LEU A 197 18.08 0.76 19.77
CA LEU A 197 18.81 -0.50 19.78
C LEU A 197 18.12 -1.56 18.89
N LEU A 198 16.80 -1.68 18.96
CA LEU A 198 16.06 -2.71 18.23
C LEU A 198 15.83 -2.33 16.76
N HIS A 199 15.39 -1.11 16.49
CA HIS A 199 14.92 -0.64 15.18
C HIS A 199 15.87 0.31 14.46
N GLY A 200 17.00 0.66 15.08
CA GLY A 200 18.04 1.48 14.46
C GLY A 200 17.89 2.98 14.72
N SER A 201 18.88 3.75 14.27
CA SER A 201 18.94 5.20 14.43
C SER A 201 18.29 5.99 13.27
N GLY A 202 17.71 5.28 12.30
CA GLY A 202 17.11 5.86 11.10
C GLY A 202 18.14 6.57 10.24
N GLU A 203 18.02 7.89 10.11
CA GLU A 203 18.94 8.74 9.34
C GLU A 203 20.09 9.31 10.18
N THR A 204 20.09 9.10 11.50
CA THR A 204 21.11 9.67 12.39
C THR A 204 22.43 8.93 12.22
N GLU A 205 23.47 9.63 11.78
CA GLU A 205 24.81 9.07 11.66
C GLU A 205 25.51 8.94 13.02
N ILE A 206 26.04 7.75 13.30
CA ILE A 206 26.80 7.46 14.52
C ILE A 206 28.24 7.15 14.13
N ALA A 207 29.20 7.71 14.88
CA ALA A 207 30.61 7.46 14.68
C ALA A 207 31.02 6.13 15.34
N PHE A 208 31.28 5.11 14.53
CA PHE A 208 31.71 3.79 14.97
C PHE A 208 33.23 3.65 14.96
N VAL A 209 33.75 3.03 16.00
CA VAL A 209 35.16 2.69 16.11
C VAL A 209 35.30 1.17 15.98
N TYR A 210 35.93 0.73 14.90
CA TYR A 210 36.20 -0.68 14.63
C TYR A 210 37.67 -1.00 14.89
N ALA A 211 37.93 -2.12 15.54
CA ALA A 211 39.28 -2.69 15.61
C ALA A 211 39.55 -3.48 14.32
N SER A 212 40.55 -3.06 13.55
CA SER A 212 41.06 -3.82 12.40
C SER A 212 42.50 -4.29 12.66
N GLU A 213 42.82 -5.47 12.14
CA GLU A 213 44.19 -5.96 12.12
C GLU A 213 44.92 -5.39 10.89
N ALA A 214 46.04 -4.72 11.09
CA ALA A 214 46.92 -4.35 10.00
C ALA A 214 47.68 -5.58 9.49
N ALA A 215 48.13 -5.56 8.23
CA ALA A 215 49.00 -6.58 7.64
C ALA A 215 50.31 -6.87 8.44
N SER A 216 50.66 -5.99 9.39
CA SER A 216 51.81 -6.13 10.30
C SER A 216 51.45 -6.59 11.73
N GLY A 217 50.23 -7.09 11.97
CA GLY A 217 49.78 -7.58 13.29
C GLY A 217 49.50 -6.49 14.34
N LYS A 218 49.70 -5.20 14.03
CA LYS A 218 49.31 -4.10 14.93
C LYS A 218 47.81 -3.79 14.81
N LYS A 219 47.11 -3.76 15.95
CA LYS A 219 45.71 -3.35 16.04
C LYS A 219 45.59 -1.87 15.66
N ARG A 220 44.79 -1.55 14.62
CA ARG A 220 44.44 -0.17 14.25
C ARG A 220 42.97 0.05 14.51
N SER A 221 42.61 1.23 15.01
CA SER A 221 41.23 1.67 15.13
C SER A 221 40.83 2.43 13.86
N VAL A 222 39.80 1.97 13.16
CA VAL A 222 39.21 2.68 12.02
C VAL A 222 37.92 3.33 12.48
N LYS A 223 37.80 4.65 12.28
CA LYS A 223 36.57 5.41 12.55
C LYS A 223 35.74 5.47 11.26
N ARG A 224 34.45 5.14 11.34
CA ARG A 224 33.50 5.30 10.24
C ARG A 224 32.18 5.82 10.77
N SER A 225 31.56 6.76 10.06
CA SER A 225 30.22 7.24 10.36
C SER A 225 29.22 6.59 9.42
N HIS A 226 28.17 6.02 9.98
CA HIS A 226 27.02 5.50 9.24
C HIS A 226 25.82 5.37 10.19
N PRO A 227 24.57 5.36 9.70
CA PRO A 227 23.42 5.08 10.54
C PRO A 227 23.49 3.67 11.12
N PHE A 228 23.01 3.52 12.35
CA PHE A 228 22.88 2.21 12.97
C PHE A 228 21.61 1.55 12.44
N GLU A 229 21.77 0.40 11.78
CA GLU A 229 20.65 -0.32 11.19
C GLU A 229 19.67 -0.85 12.26
N GLY A 230 20.12 -1.12 13.48
CA GLY A 230 19.30 -1.73 14.52
C GLY A 230 19.46 -3.25 14.59
N ILE A 231 19.25 -3.82 15.77
CA ILE A 231 19.48 -5.26 16.02
C ILE A 231 18.46 -6.12 15.24
N ILE A 232 17.21 -5.67 15.11
CA ILE A 232 16.16 -6.37 14.37
C ILE A 232 16.41 -6.24 12.87
N LEU A 233 16.68 -5.03 12.36
CA LEU A 233 16.89 -4.80 10.92
C LEU A 233 18.19 -5.44 10.41
N ALA A 234 19.29 -5.37 11.16
CA ALA A 234 20.52 -6.11 10.85
C ALA A 234 20.28 -7.63 10.77
N SER A 235 19.21 -8.14 11.39
CA SER A 235 18.80 -9.54 11.35
C SER A 235 17.74 -9.86 10.27
N SER A 236 16.89 -8.89 9.90
CA SER A 236 15.80 -9.05 8.93
C SER A 236 16.20 -8.70 7.49
N ASP A 237 17.13 -7.78 7.29
CA ASP A 237 17.58 -7.32 5.97
C ASP A 237 18.40 -8.40 5.23
N ALA A 238 18.85 -9.41 5.97
CA ALA A 238 19.42 -10.63 5.41
C ALA A 238 18.39 -11.48 4.64
N THR A 239 17.11 -11.12 4.65
CA THR A 239 16.04 -11.77 3.86
C THR A 239 15.81 -11.06 2.51
N ALA A 240 16.19 -9.78 2.38
CA ALA A 240 15.98 -8.98 1.16
C ALA A 240 17.26 -8.74 0.34
N ARG A 241 18.45 -8.77 0.96
CA ARG A 241 19.74 -8.74 0.24
C ARG A 241 20.71 -9.78 0.81
N PRO A 242 21.58 -10.38 -0.02
CA PRO A 242 22.65 -11.24 0.47
C PRO A 242 23.68 -10.40 1.24
N THR A 243 23.47 -10.21 2.54
CA THR A 243 24.44 -9.56 3.43
C THR A 243 25.68 -10.44 3.54
N ARG A 244 26.87 -9.86 3.26
CA ARG A 244 28.18 -10.53 3.30
C ARG A 244 28.70 -10.78 4.72
N SER A 245 28.00 -10.35 5.77
CA SER A 245 28.49 -10.45 7.15
C SER A 245 28.22 -11.83 7.77
N ARG A 246 29.25 -12.40 8.40
CA ARG A 246 29.21 -13.74 9.02
C ARG A 246 28.30 -13.80 10.27
N CYS A 247 28.06 -12.67 10.93
CA CYS A 247 27.21 -12.55 12.12
C CYS A 247 25.71 -12.75 11.83
N ALA A 248 25.19 -12.23 10.71
CA ALA A 248 23.77 -12.34 10.37
C ALA A 248 23.35 -13.80 10.11
N ARG A 249 24.29 -14.63 9.63
CA ARG A 249 24.06 -16.03 9.26
C ARG A 249 23.94 -16.97 10.47
N THR A 250 24.72 -16.72 11.53
CA THR A 250 24.69 -17.52 12.78
C THR A 250 23.46 -17.22 13.65
N TRP A 251 22.87 -16.03 13.55
CA TRP A 251 21.68 -15.64 14.32
C TRP A 251 20.44 -16.46 13.96
N ARG A 252 20.16 -16.59 12.65
CA ARG A 252 19.00 -17.31 12.11
C ARG A 252 18.91 -18.77 12.54
N ALA A 253 20.04 -19.44 12.73
CA ALA A 253 20.07 -20.84 13.15
C ALA A 253 19.57 -21.05 14.59
N THR A 254 19.48 -19.98 15.39
CA THR A 254 19.23 -20.13 16.84
C THR A 254 17.88 -19.65 17.32
N ARG A 255 17.17 -18.76 16.60
CA ARG A 255 15.78 -18.39 16.91
C ARG A 255 15.02 -18.05 15.62
N PRO A 256 14.07 -18.89 15.17
CA PRO A 256 13.29 -18.59 13.98
C PRO A 256 12.28 -17.47 14.28
N PRO A 257 12.07 -16.54 13.33
CA PRO A 257 11.01 -15.55 13.41
C PRO A 257 9.63 -16.21 13.59
N SER A 258 8.67 -15.48 14.14
CA SER A 258 7.32 -15.99 14.43
C SER A 258 6.32 -15.59 13.34
N PRO A 259 5.32 -16.43 13.07
CA PRO A 259 4.19 -16.03 12.25
C PRO A 259 3.42 -14.92 12.96
N ALA A 260 3.16 -13.83 12.24
CA ALA A 260 2.25 -12.77 12.66
C ALA A 260 1.16 -12.59 11.61
N PRO A 261 -0.09 -12.34 12.02
CA PRO A 261 -1.17 -12.07 11.08
C PRO A 261 -0.87 -10.81 10.29
N THR A 262 -0.96 -10.89 8.96
CA THR A 262 -0.83 -9.68 8.13
C THR A 262 -1.97 -8.72 8.39
N ALA A 263 -1.66 -7.44 8.61
CA ALA A 263 -2.69 -6.40 8.78
C ALA A 263 -3.59 -6.28 7.54
N THR A 264 -3.01 -6.47 6.35
CA THR A 264 -3.70 -6.45 5.05
C THR A 264 -4.60 -7.66 4.81
N ALA A 265 -4.24 -8.86 5.26
CA ALA A 265 -5.07 -10.05 5.03
C ALA A 265 -6.14 -10.30 6.10
N ARG A 266 -6.33 -9.39 7.07
CA ARG A 266 -7.40 -9.52 8.09
C ARG A 266 -8.81 -9.58 7.49
N GLY A 267 -8.99 -9.15 6.23
CA GLY A 267 -10.23 -9.30 5.46
C GLY A 267 -10.30 -10.54 4.54
N CYS A 268 -9.19 -11.27 4.32
CA CYS A 268 -9.13 -12.45 3.44
C CYS A 268 -9.43 -13.78 4.15
N GLY A 269 -9.81 -13.73 5.43
CA GLY A 269 -10.12 -14.91 6.23
C GLY A 269 -11.44 -15.56 5.83
N ALA A 270 -11.44 -16.27 4.70
CA ALA A 270 -12.35 -17.41 4.56
C ALA A 270 -11.94 -18.43 5.62
N ARG A 271 -12.61 -18.40 6.78
CA ARG A 271 -12.51 -19.48 7.77
C ARG A 271 -12.71 -20.79 7.02
N ARG A 272 -11.80 -21.74 7.18
CA ARG A 272 -12.04 -23.13 6.78
C ARG A 272 -13.38 -23.52 7.41
N ALA A 273 -14.41 -23.72 6.58
CA ALA A 273 -15.58 -24.44 7.01
C ALA A 273 -15.11 -25.88 7.28
N THR A 274 -14.89 -26.18 8.55
CA THR A 274 -14.90 -27.55 9.07
C THR A 274 -16.32 -28.06 9.08
#